data_AF-A0A4R1HVV9-F1
#
_entry.id   AF-A0A4R1HVV9-F1
#
_cell.length_a   1.000
_cell.length_b   1.000
_cell.length_c   1.000
_cell.angle_alpha   90.00
_cell.angle_beta   90.00
_cell.angle_gamma   90.00
#
_symmetry.space_group_name_H-M   'P 1'
#
loop_
_entity.id
_entity.type
_entity.pdbx_description
1 polymer ?
#
loop_
_entity_poly.entity_id
_entity_poly.type
_entity_poly.pdbx_seq_one_letter_code
_entity_poly.pdbx_strand_id
1 'polypeptide(L)' 'MGVRFCPGCGAAPEFVQEYWVGSDRHFLCWCAACGMLSTVVLAAQLVSHEPEH' A
#
# COMPACT_ATOMS: atom_id res chain seq x y z
N MET A 1 10.36 7.98 -2.60
CA MET A 1 10.40 7.32 -1.28
C MET A 1 9.25 6.31 -1.27
N GLY A 2 9.52 5.02 -1.11
CA GLY A 2 8.52 3.94 -1.27
C GLY A 2 7.86 3.49 0.04
N VAL A 3 7.13 2.38 0.01
CA VAL A 3 6.47 1.77 1.17
C VAL A 3 7.52 1.26 2.16
N ARG A 4 7.56 1.81 3.37
CA ARG A 4 8.49 1.38 4.44
C ARG A 4 7.84 0.54 5.54
N PHE A 5 6.51 0.58 5.65
CA PHE A 5 5.75 -0.08 6.69
C PHE A 5 4.54 -0.79 6.08
N CYS A 6 4.22 -1.98 6.59
CA CYS A 6 3.07 -2.77 6.18
C CYS A 6 1.77 -2.03 6.55
N PRO A 7 0.83 -1.82 5.60
CA PRO A 7 -0.47 -1.20 5.90
C PRO A 7 -1.33 -1.98 6.88
N GLY A 8 -1.10 -3.30 7.02
CA GLY A 8 -1.87 -4.16 7.91
C GLY A 8 -1.37 -4.16 9.36
N CYS A 9 -0.06 -4.27 9.58
CA CYS A 9 0.51 -4.47 10.93
C CYS A 9 1.62 -3.48 11.32
N GLY A 10 2.03 -2.58 10.43
CA GLY A 10 3.11 -1.61 10.69
C GLY A 10 4.54 -2.17 10.66
N ALA A 11 4.75 -3.50 10.60
CA ALA A 11 6.08 -4.08 10.45
C ALA A 11 6.74 -3.71 9.11
N ALA A 12 8.07 -3.85 9.01
CA ALA A 12 8.75 -3.70 7.72
C ALA A 12 8.27 -4.79 6.73
N PRO A 13 7.89 -4.43 5.49
CA PRO A 13 7.51 -5.40 4.48
C PRO A 13 8.74 -6.17 3.98
N GLU A 14 8.54 -7.44 3.62
CA GLU A 14 9.60 -8.30 3.08
C GLU A 14 9.82 -8.04 1.60
N PHE A 15 8.76 -7.61 0.89
CA PHE A 15 8.81 -7.31 -0.52
C PHE A 15 8.04 -6.04 -0.86
N VAL A 16 8.68 -5.17 -1.64
CA VAL A 16 8.07 -3.97 -2.22
C VAL A 16 8.55 -3.83 -3.65
N GLN A 17 7.62 -3.80 -4.60
CA GLN A 17 7.89 -3.54 -6.01
C GLN A 17 7.06 -2.36 -6.51
N GLU A 18 7.75 -1.35 -7.04
CA GLU A 18 7.10 -0.27 -7.78
C GLU A 18 6.64 -0.76 -9.15
N TYR A 19 5.45 -0.33 -9.57
CA TYR A 19 4.95 -0.52 -10.92
C TYR A 19 4.06 0.67 -11.32
N TRP A 20 3.80 0.80 -12.62
CA TRP A 20 3.07 1.94 -13.18
C TRP A 20 1.81 1.49 -13.88
N VAL A 21 0.72 2.25 -13.69
CA VAL A 21 -0.55 2.08 -14.40
C VAL A 21 -0.92 3.43 -15.03
N GLY A 22 -0.65 3.60 -16.32
CA GLY A 22 -0.77 4.91 -16.96
C GLY A 22 0.17 5.93 -16.32
N SER A 23 -0.37 7.02 -15.78
CA SER A 23 0.37 8.04 -15.03
C SER A 23 0.53 7.72 -13.54
N ASP A 24 -0.12 6.66 -13.05
CA ASP A 24 -0.20 6.37 -11.63
C ASP A 24 0.95 5.46 -11.19
N ARG A 25 1.57 5.84 -10.07
CA ARG A 25 2.66 5.08 -9.44
C ARG A 25 2.13 4.23 -8.30
N HIS A 26 2.25 2.92 -8.45
CA HIS A 26 1.74 1.92 -7.51
C HIS A 26 2.90 1.13 -6.87
N PHE A 27 2.63 0.53 -5.71
CA PHE A 27 3.56 -0.36 -5.04
C PHE A 27 2.87 -1.65 -4.63
N LEU A 28 3.34 -2.78 -5.17
CA LEU A 28 2.97 -4.11 -4.67
C LEU A 28 3.78 -4.38 -3.39
N CYS A 29 3.10 -4.61 -2.28
CA CYS A 29 3.68 -4.81 -0.97
C CYS A 29 3.25 -6.16 -0.41
N TRP A 30 4.22 -6.96 0.07
CA TRP A 30 3.94 -8.17 0.83
C TRP A 30 4.66 -8.17 2.18
N CYS A 31 3.96 -8.63 3.22
CA CYS A 31 4.48 -8.68 4.59
C CYS A 31 4.47 -10.12 5.11
N ALA A 32 5.66 -10.63 5.44
CA ALA A 32 5.81 -11.95 6.06
C ALA A 32 5.23 -12.01 7.50
N ALA A 33 5.20 -10.89 8.22
CA ALA A 33 4.77 -10.85 9.62
C ALA A 33 3.26 -11.06 9.80
N CYS A 34 2.43 -10.50 8.93
CA CYS A 34 0.96 -10.66 8.99
C CYS A 34 0.34 -11.32 7.75
N GLY A 35 1.15 -11.69 6.76
CA GLY A 35 0.69 -12.30 5.52
C GLY A 35 -0.01 -11.35 4.54
N MET A 36 -0.12 -10.06 4.87
CA MET A 36 -0.82 -9.08 4.03
C MET A 36 -0.14 -8.92 2.68
N LEU A 37 -0.92 -9.09 1.61
CA LEU A 37 -0.57 -8.71 0.24
C LEU A 37 -1.45 -7.52 -0.14
N SER A 38 -0.84 -6.38 -0.47
CA SER A 38 -1.59 -5.18 -0.82
C SER A 38 -0.95 -4.39 -1.94
N THR A 39 -1.76 -3.61 -2.64
CA THR A 39 -1.30 -2.54 -3.52
C THR A 39 -1.42 -1.23 -2.76
N VAL A 40 -0.32 -0.51 -2.62
CA VAL A 40 -0.32 0.87 -2.09
C VAL A 40 -0.32 1.82 -3.28
N VAL A 41 -1.37 2.66 -3.35
CA VAL A 41 -1.53 3.69 -4.39
C VAL A 41 -1.27 5.05 -3.75
N LEU A 42 -0.35 5.82 -4.31
CA LEU A 42 -0.10 7.20 -3.89
C LEU A 42 -0.95 8.15 -4.75
N ALA A 43 -2.24 8.25 -4.43
CA ALA A 43 -3.13 9.18 -5.11
C ALA A 43 -2.81 10.63 -4.71
N ALA A 44 -2.94 11.57 -5.65
CA ALA A 44 -2.80 13.00 -5.37
C ALA A 44 -3.89 13.50 -4.39
N GLN A 45 -5.06 12.87 -4.43
CA GLN A 45 -6.19 13.15 -3.54
C GLN A 45 -6.90 11.84 -3.20
N LEU A 46 -7.22 11.64 -1.92
CA LEU A 46 -8.07 10.55 -1.45
C LEU A 46 -9.37 11.14 -0.92
N VAL A 47 -10.51 10.68 -1.45
CA VAL A 47 -11.84 11.01 -0.95
C VAL A 47 -12.44 9.71 -0.41
N SER A 48 -12.80 9.70 0.88
CA SER A 48 -13.41 8.56 1.54
C SER A 48 -14.61 9.00 2.37
N HIS A 49 -15.54 8.07 2.61
CA HIS A 49 -16.66 8.25 3.52
C HIS A 49 -16.46 7.35 4.73
N GLU A 50 -16.85 7.84 5.91
CA GLU A 50 -16.96 6.99 7.09
C GLU A 50 -18.20 6.09 6.94
N PRO A 51 -18.12 4.79 7.28
CA PRO A 51 -19.31 3.94 7.28
C PRO A 51 -20.35 4.49 8.26
N GLU A 52 -21.62 4.48 7.85
CA GLU A 52 -22.72 4.71 8.78
C GLU A 52 -22.81 3.53 9.76
N HIS A 53 -22.74 3.87 11.05
CA HIS A 53 -22.63 2.93 12.18
C HIS A 53 -23.84 2.00 12.31
#